data_AF-A6TSW6-F1
#
_entry.id   AF-A6TSW6-F1
#
_cell.length_a   1.000
_cell.length_b   1.000
_cell.length_c   1.000
_cell.angle_alpha   90.00
_cell.angle_beta   90.00
_cell.angle_gamma   90.00
#
_symmetry.space_group_name_H-M   'P 1'
#
loop_
_entity.id
_entity.type
_entity.pdbx_description
1 polymer ?
#
loop_
_entity_poly.entity_id
_entity_poly.type
_entity_poly.pdbx_seq_one_letter_code
_entity_poly.pdbx_strand_id
1 'polypeptide(L)' 'MKMVSAEKIARINVLAKISKERDLTVAEQEERALLRKEYINSFRKSFKQKLDCIEIVD' A
#
# COMPACT_ATOMS: atom_id res chain seq x y z
N MET A 1 -5.29 15.58 -1.09
CA MET A 1 -4.42 14.40 -0.93
C MET A 1 -5.27 13.14 -1.14
N LYS A 2 -5.09 12.39 -2.23
CA LYS A 2 -5.76 11.08 -2.41
C LYS A 2 -4.79 9.98 -2.02
N MET A 3 -4.77 9.64 -0.73
CA MET A 3 -4.22 8.37 -0.27
C MET A 3 -5.02 7.24 -0.92
N VAL A 4 -4.39 6.08 -1.11
CA VAL A 4 -5.10 4.85 -1.50
C VAL A 4 -6.27 4.64 -0.53
N SER A 5 -7.45 4.34 -1.09
CA SER A 5 -8.69 4.17 -0.33
C SER A 5 -8.48 3.19 0.82
N ALA A 6 -8.99 3.53 2.02
CA ALA A 6 -8.87 2.68 3.21
C ALA A 6 -9.36 1.23 2.95
N GLU A 7 -10.36 1.08 2.09
CA GLU A 7 -10.89 -0.20 1.61
C GLU A 7 -9.83 -1.08 0.92
N LYS A 8 -8.99 -0.48 0.06
CA LYS A 8 -7.91 -1.20 -0.64
C LYS A 8 -6.83 -1.66 0.33
N ILE A 9 -6.51 -0.83 1.33
CA ILE A 9 -5.54 -1.19 2.39
C ILE A 9 -6.10 -2.32 3.26
N ALA A 10 -7.38 -2.25 3.64
CA ALA A 10 -8.06 -3.32 4.36
C ALA A 10 -8.01 -4.64 3.57
N ARG A 11 -8.24 -4.58 2.25
CA ARG A 11 -8.13 -5.76 1.38
C ARG A 11 -6.72 -6.35 1.36
N ILE A 12 -5.67 -5.53 1.26
CA ILE A 12 -4.27 -5.99 1.36
C ILE A 12 -4.02 -6.70 2.70
N ASN A 13 -4.56 -6.17 3.80
CA ASN A 13 -4.40 -6.77 5.14
C ASN A 13 -5.14 -8.11 5.26
N VAL A 14 -6.33 -8.23 4.68
CA VAL A 14 -7.08 -9.49 4.61
C VAL A 14 -6.28 -10.53 3.82
N LEU A 15 -5.79 -10.18 2.63
CA LEU A 15 -4.96 -11.07 1.81
C LEU A 15 -3.65 -11.45 2.53
N ALA A 16 -3.06 -10.53 3.30
CA ALA A 16 -1.88 -10.82 4.11
C ALA A 16 -2.18 -11.76 5.28
N LYS A 17 -3.37 -11.68 5.88
CA LYS A 17 -3.82 -12.60 6.94
C LYS A 17 -4.09 -13.98 6.36
N ILE A 18 -4.80 -14.06 5.23
CA ILE A 18 -5.03 -15.30 4.50
C ILE A 18 -3.69 -15.96 4.16
N SER A 19 -2.73 -15.21 3.62
CA SER A 19 -1.37 -15.68 3.30
C SER A 19 -0.58 -16.26 4.48
N LYS A 20 -0.95 -15.92 5.73
CA LYS A 20 -0.33 -16.47 6.94
C LYS A 20 -1.00 -17.77 7.40
N GLU A 21 -2.29 -17.92 7.11
CA GLU A 21 -3.09 -19.10 7.47
C GLU A 21 -3.01 -20.17 6.37
N ARG A 22 -2.99 -19.76 5.09
CA ARG A 22 -2.87 -20.62 3.91
C ARG A 22 -2.11 -19.92 2.78
N ASP A 23 -1.64 -20.68 1.80
CA ASP A 23 -1.14 -20.09 0.57
C ASP A 23 -2.25 -19.34 -0.19
N LEU A 24 -1.86 -18.19 -0.76
CA LEU A 24 -2.73 -17.40 -1.63
C LEU A 24 -2.84 -18.11 -2.98
N THR A 25 -4.06 -18.18 -3.51
CA THR A 25 -4.29 -18.61 -4.89
C THR A 25 -3.68 -17.61 -5.87
N VAL A 26 -3.45 -18.04 -7.12
CA VAL A 26 -2.84 -17.20 -8.16
C VAL A 26 -3.63 -15.89 -8.34
N ALA A 27 -4.96 -15.96 -8.38
CA ALA A 27 -5.82 -14.78 -8.49
C ALA A 27 -5.66 -13.80 -7.31
N GLU A 28 -5.58 -14.33 -6.08
CA GLU A 28 -5.37 -13.51 -4.87
C GLU A 28 -3.97 -12.87 -4.83
N GLN A 29 -2.95 -13.56 -5.36
CA GLN A 29 -1.60 -13.01 -5.48
C GLN A 29 -1.55 -11.86 -6.49
N GLU A 30 -2.23 -12.01 -7.64
CA GLU A 30 -2.37 -10.94 -8.64
C GLU A 30 -3.12 -9.74 -8.07
N GLU A 31 -4.24 -9.97 -7.37
CA GLU A 31 -5.00 -8.91 -6.68
C GLU A 31 -4.11 -8.17 -5.67
N ARG A 32 -3.37 -8.92 -4.83
CA ARG A 32 -2.44 -8.34 -3.85
C ARG A 32 -1.33 -7.53 -4.52
N ALA A 33 -0.79 -7.98 -5.64
CA ALA A 33 0.26 -7.30 -6.38
C ALA A 33 -0.22 -5.98 -6.98
N LEU A 34 -1.40 -5.98 -7.60
CA LEU A 34 -2.06 -4.78 -8.13
C LEU A 34 -2.30 -3.74 -7.02
N LEU A 35 -2.91 -4.17 -5.91
CA LEU A 35 -3.20 -3.30 -4.78
C LEU A 35 -1.93 -2.72 -4.15
N ARG A 36 -0.86 -3.53 -4.01
CA ARG A 36 0.44 -3.05 -3.51
C ARG A 36 1.10 -2.04 -4.44
N LYS A 37 1.03 -2.25 -5.76
CA LYS A 37 1.60 -1.33 -6.74
C LYS A 37 0.94 0.05 -6.65
N GLU A 38 -0.38 0.07 -6.53
CA GLU A 38 -1.15 1.30 -6.35
C GLU A 38 -0.81 1.99 -5.01
N TYR A 39 -0.73 1.22 -3.92
CA TYR A 39 -0.30 1.73 -2.61
C TYR A 39 1.08 2.37 -2.64
N ILE A 40 2.07 1.70 -3.24
CA ILE A 40 3.44 2.21 -3.33
C ILE A 40 3.51 3.50 -4.16
N ASN A 41 2.75 3.60 -5.25
CA ASN A 41 2.70 4.80 -6.07
C ASN A 41 2.15 6.00 -5.30
N SER A 42 1.03 5.84 -4.59
CA SER A 42 0.50 6.90 -3.74
C SER A 42 1.41 7.21 -2.57
N PHE A 43 2.00 6.19 -1.94
CA PHE A 43 2.94 6.35 -0.83
C PHE A 43 4.17 7.13 -1.27
N ARG A 44 4.77 6.82 -2.43
CA ARG A 44 5.91 7.57 -2.98
C ARG A 44 5.57 9.04 -3.20
N LYS A 45 4.39 9.33 -3.75
CA LYS A 45 3.94 10.71 -3.95
C LYS A 45 3.78 11.46 -2.62
N SER A 46 3.17 10.83 -1.62
CA SER A 46 3.04 11.40 -0.28
C SER A 46 4.37 11.51 0.47
N PHE A 47 5.28 10.55 0.27
CA PHE A 47 6.59 10.53 0.93
C PHE A 47 7.50 11.62 0.37
N LYS A 48 7.50 11.85 -0.93
CA LYS A 48 8.23 12.98 -1.55
C LYS A 48 7.74 14.32 -1.01
N GLN A 49 6.42 14.53 -0.93
CA GLN A 49 5.86 15.74 -0.31
C GLN A 49 6.28 15.92 1.14
N LYS A 50 6.36 14.82 1.91
CA LYS A 50 6.85 14.88 3.29
C LYS A 50 8.32 15.26 3.38
N LEU A 51 9.17 14.73 2.50
CA LEU A 51 10.59 15.10 2.43
C LEU A 51 10.79 16.57 2.03
N ASP A 52 10.01 17.06 1.08
CA ASP A 52 10.04 18.48 0.66
C ASP A 52 9.57 19.43 1.79
N CYS A 53 8.81 18.93 2.77
CA CYS A 53 8.39 19.69 3.96
C CYS A 53 9.35 19.58 5.16
N ILE A 54 10.47 18.85 5.04
CA ILE A 54 11.49 18.86 6.10
C ILE A 54 12.26 20.17 5.97
N GLU A 55 11.80 21.21 6.69
CA GLU A 55 12.63 22.36 7.00
C GLU A 55 13.71 21.90 8.00
N ILE A 56 14.97 21.94 7.57
CA ILE A 56 16.11 21.80 8.48
C ILE A 56 16.14 23.09 9.29
N VAL A 57 15.75 23.00 10.56
CA VAL A 57 15.92 24.09 11.52
C VAL A 57 17.34 23.97 12.07
N ASP A 58 18.20 24.94 11.74
CA ASP A 58 19.54 25.11 12.32
C ASP A 58 19.47 25.95 13.60
#